data_AF-A0A7V9ZY42-F1
#
_entry.id   AF-A0A7V9ZY42-F1
#
_cell.length_a   1.000
_cell.length_b   1.000
_cell.length_c   1.000
_cell.angle_alpha   90.00
_cell.angle_beta   90.00
_cell.angle_gamma   90.00
#
_symmetry.space_group_name_H-M   'P 1'
#
loop_
_entity.id
_entity.type
_entity.pdbx_description
1 polymer ?
#
loop_
_entity_poly.entity_id
_entity_poly.type
_entity_poly.pdbx_seq_one_letter_code
_entity_poly.pdbx_strand_id
1 'polypeptide(L)'
;MNGERSKPKAAWLNRTVIGIGLASLFSDWSHEIATAALPAFLASLGVAAAWLGLIEGVSDGLSSFAKMASGYYTDGLRRRKPIAVAGYIATALGTAAFGLATSAWHVLFARASAWLGRGVRTPVRKALLAASVPRSAYGRAFGLERAMDTLGAIIGPLSALAILEATQHNYRALFAWTLIPGLLAAAVIAFLVKESARAPVAHVSFGERLRSLPRSYRKFVAAVALFGAGDFAHSMLILLAAQKLAPSLGTASAASVAVTLYVLHNVCYAAFSLLAGYLADRLPKNLLLAGGYALAGVMT
;
A
#
# COMPACT_ATOMS: atom_id res chain seq x y z
N MET A 1 38.45 2.36 38.57
CA MET A 1 36.98 2.42 38.34
C MET A 1 36.76 2.73 36.87
N ASN A 2 36.37 1.73 36.10
CA ASN A 2 36.27 1.79 34.64
C ASN A 2 35.09 2.66 34.20
N GLY A 3 35.37 3.67 33.39
CA GLY A 3 34.38 4.49 32.71
C GLY A 3 33.64 3.68 31.64
N GLU A 4 32.37 3.39 31.89
CA GLU A 4 31.44 2.97 30.84
C GLU A 4 31.28 4.11 29.84
N ARG A 5 32.02 4.04 28.72
CA ARG A 5 31.77 4.88 27.56
C ARG A 5 30.33 4.61 27.10
N SER A 6 29.45 5.59 27.26
CA SER A 6 28.11 5.57 26.71
C SER A 6 28.20 5.30 25.20
N LYS A 7 27.68 4.16 24.74
CA LYS A 7 27.60 3.86 23.31
C LYS A 7 26.88 5.04 22.63
N PRO A 8 27.41 5.61 21.54
CA PRO A 8 26.74 6.72 20.86
C PRO A 8 25.31 6.28 20.53
N LYS A 9 24.31 7.08 20.94
CA LYS A 9 22.89 6.82 20.63
C LYS A 9 22.79 6.71 19.11
N ALA A 10 22.66 5.49 18.60
CA ALA A 10 22.56 5.26 17.16
C ALA A 10 21.44 6.15 16.60
N ALA A 11 21.79 6.99 15.62
CA ALA A 11 20.84 7.91 15.01
C ALA A 11 19.66 7.10 14.46
N TRP A 12 18.45 7.44 14.91
CA TRP A 12 17.24 6.77 14.44
C TRP A 12 17.03 6.97 12.94
N LEU A 13 17.48 8.12 12.41
CA LEU A 13 17.49 8.41 10.99
C LEU A 13 18.78 7.88 10.38
N ASN A 14 18.71 6.67 9.83
CA ASN A 14 19.83 6.03 9.14
C ASN A 14 19.48 5.72 7.68
N ARG A 15 20.47 5.27 6.91
CA ARG A 15 20.32 4.97 5.47
C ARG A 15 19.21 3.94 5.19
N THR A 16 18.99 2.97 6.08
CA THR A 16 17.92 1.98 5.93
C THR A 16 16.55 2.63 6.16
N VAL A 17 16.40 3.48 7.17
CA VAL A 17 15.15 4.20 7.43
C VAL A 17 14.79 5.12 6.25
N ILE A 18 15.75 5.90 5.75
CA ILE A 18 15.56 6.76 4.58
C ILE A 18 15.24 5.91 3.34
N GLY A 19 16.00 4.83 3.11
CA GLY A 19 15.77 3.94 1.97
C GLY A 19 14.39 3.29 2.01
N ILE A 20 13.92 2.85 3.17
CA ILE A 20 12.57 2.29 3.31
C ILE A 20 11.50 3.36 3.07
N GLY A 21 11.67 4.57 3.61
CA GLY A 21 10.76 5.70 3.36
C GLY A 21 10.66 6.03 1.87
N LEU A 22 11.80 6.25 1.21
CA LEU A 22 11.85 6.54 -0.24
C LEU A 22 11.27 5.39 -1.07
N ALA A 23 11.54 4.14 -0.73
CA ALA A 23 10.96 3.00 -1.42
C ALA A 23 9.45 2.87 -1.21
N SER A 24 8.91 3.31 -0.07
CA SER A 24 7.45 3.43 0.11
C SER A 24 6.89 4.54 -0.79
N LEU A 25 7.48 5.74 -0.77
CA LEU A 25 7.06 6.85 -1.63
C LEU A 25 7.02 6.47 -3.11
N PHE A 26 8.13 5.97 -3.65
CA PHE A 26 8.22 5.64 -5.07
C PHE A 26 7.30 4.49 -5.45
N SER A 27 7.14 3.50 -4.58
CA SER A 27 6.23 2.41 -4.88
C SER A 27 4.80 2.86 -4.86
N ASP A 28 4.38 3.68 -3.89
CA ASP A 28 3.03 4.22 -3.79
C ASP A 28 2.73 5.13 -4.97
N TRP A 29 3.64 6.04 -5.32
CA TRP A 29 3.57 6.84 -6.55
C TRP A 29 3.27 5.96 -7.78
N SER A 30 4.01 4.85 -7.96
CA SER A 30 3.83 3.93 -9.08
C SER A 30 2.43 3.31 -9.16
N HIS A 31 1.97 2.65 -8.10
CA HIS A 31 0.69 1.92 -8.16
C HIS A 31 -0.53 2.81 -7.96
N GLU A 32 -0.38 4.00 -7.39
CA GLU A 32 -1.45 4.98 -7.24
C GLU A 32 -1.75 5.70 -8.56
N ILE A 33 -0.73 5.91 -9.43
CA ILE A 33 -0.99 6.28 -10.82
C ILE A 33 -1.90 5.23 -11.49
N ALA A 34 -1.52 3.95 -11.36
CA ALA A 34 -2.27 2.88 -11.99
C ALA A 34 -3.69 2.76 -11.43
N THR A 35 -3.85 2.89 -10.11
CA THR A 35 -5.14 2.77 -9.42
C THR A 35 -6.08 3.93 -9.76
N ALA A 36 -5.58 5.17 -9.81
CA ALA A 36 -6.39 6.33 -10.18
C ALA A 36 -6.93 6.24 -11.61
N ALA A 37 -6.15 5.71 -12.56
CA ALA A 37 -6.55 5.60 -13.96
C ALA A 37 -7.30 4.31 -14.31
N LEU A 38 -7.27 3.30 -13.43
CA LEU A 38 -7.82 1.97 -13.69
C LEU A 38 -9.32 1.99 -14.07
N PRO A 39 -10.22 2.73 -13.38
CA PRO A 39 -11.63 2.74 -13.74
C PRO A 39 -11.89 3.31 -15.14
N ALA A 40 -11.23 4.43 -15.47
CA ALA A 40 -11.37 5.09 -16.77
C ALA A 40 -10.79 4.21 -17.90
N PHE A 41 -9.67 3.53 -17.64
CA PHE A 41 -9.10 2.58 -18.59
C PHE A 41 -10.03 1.40 -18.85
N LEU A 42 -10.59 0.76 -17.82
CA LEU A 42 -11.55 -0.34 -18.00
C LEU A 42 -12.82 0.11 -18.73
N ALA A 43 -13.31 1.32 -18.44
CA ALA A 43 -14.43 1.92 -19.17
C ALA A 43 -14.09 2.13 -20.66
N SER A 44 -12.86 2.56 -20.98
CA SER A 44 -12.41 2.71 -22.38
C SER A 44 -12.33 1.39 -23.15
N LEU A 45 -12.16 0.26 -22.44
CA LEU A 45 -12.21 -1.08 -23.01
C LEU A 45 -13.65 -1.63 -23.18
N GLY A 46 -14.67 -0.85 -22.79
CA GLY A 46 -16.08 -1.28 -22.83
C GLY A 46 -16.42 -2.37 -21.81
N VAL A 47 -15.62 -2.49 -20.74
CA VAL A 47 -15.76 -3.56 -19.75
C VAL A 47 -16.77 -3.16 -18.67
N ALA A 48 -17.63 -4.10 -18.26
CA ALA A 48 -18.61 -3.87 -17.20
C ALA A 48 -17.95 -3.50 -15.86
N ALA A 49 -18.59 -2.60 -15.10
CA ALA A 49 -18.10 -2.12 -13.80
C ALA A 49 -17.82 -3.24 -12.78
N ALA A 50 -18.52 -4.39 -12.89
CA ALA A 50 -18.29 -5.56 -12.06
C ALA A 50 -16.83 -6.08 -12.12
N TRP A 51 -16.15 -5.86 -13.25
CA TRP A 51 -14.74 -6.23 -13.40
C TRP A 51 -13.81 -5.43 -12.50
N LEU A 52 -14.10 -4.15 -12.24
CA LEU A 52 -13.31 -3.34 -11.33
C LEU A 52 -13.32 -3.95 -9.92
N GLY A 53 -14.52 -4.30 -9.43
CA GLY A 53 -14.68 -4.97 -8.14
C GLY A 53 -13.99 -6.33 -8.08
N LEU A 54 -14.09 -7.15 -9.15
CA LEU A 54 -13.41 -8.44 -9.22
C LEU A 54 -11.88 -8.29 -9.22
N ILE A 55 -11.36 -7.35 -10.01
CA ILE A 55 -9.93 -7.08 -10.15
C ILE A 55 -9.34 -6.62 -8.81
N GLU A 56 -9.99 -5.70 -8.12
CA GLU A 56 -9.53 -5.23 -6.82
C GLU A 56 -9.68 -6.28 -5.74
N GLY A 57 -10.86 -6.92 -5.64
CA GLY A 57 -11.13 -7.94 -4.63
C GLY A 57 -10.17 -9.13 -4.71
N VAL A 58 -9.93 -9.68 -5.90
CA VAL A 58 -8.97 -10.78 -6.09
C VAL A 58 -7.56 -10.32 -5.73
N SER A 59 -7.15 -9.13 -6.17
CA SER A 59 -5.80 -8.62 -5.94
C SER A 59 -5.54 -8.34 -4.45
N ASP A 60 -6.46 -7.69 -3.75
CA ASP A 60 -6.34 -7.38 -2.33
C ASP A 60 -6.44 -8.62 -1.44
N GLY A 61 -7.33 -9.56 -1.79
CA GLY A 61 -7.41 -10.87 -1.16
C GLY A 61 -6.07 -11.62 -1.27
N LEU A 62 -5.56 -11.72 -2.49
CA LEU A 62 -4.30 -12.40 -2.77
C LEU A 62 -3.09 -11.71 -2.11
N SER A 63 -3.07 -10.38 -2.07
CA SER A 63 -2.06 -9.62 -1.32
C SER A 63 -2.11 -9.93 0.18
N SER A 64 -3.32 -10.06 0.74
CA SER A 64 -3.52 -10.36 2.17
C SER A 64 -3.03 -11.76 2.53
N PHE A 65 -3.34 -12.77 1.72
CA PHE A 65 -2.76 -14.10 1.86
C PHE A 65 -1.24 -14.10 1.71
N ALA A 66 -0.71 -13.36 0.73
CA ALA A 66 0.73 -13.23 0.52
C ALA A 66 1.45 -12.57 1.70
N LYS A 67 0.85 -11.56 2.36
CA LYS A 67 1.40 -10.94 3.59
C LYS A 67 1.53 -11.99 4.70
N MET A 68 0.48 -12.79 4.89
CA MET A 68 0.44 -13.84 5.91
C MET A 68 1.49 -14.91 5.63
N ALA A 69 1.54 -15.43 4.41
CA ALA A 69 2.50 -16.45 4.00
C ALA A 69 3.95 -15.92 4.06
N SER A 70 4.22 -14.74 3.49
CA SER A 70 5.56 -14.14 3.49
C SER A 70 6.06 -13.85 4.90
N GLY A 71 5.21 -13.37 5.82
CA GLY A 71 5.57 -13.20 7.22
C GLY A 71 6.08 -14.50 7.85
N TYR A 72 5.36 -15.60 7.61
CA TYR A 72 5.73 -16.93 8.11
C TYR A 72 7.01 -17.48 7.48
N TYR A 73 7.11 -17.46 6.15
CA TYR A 73 8.25 -18.05 5.43
C TYR A 73 9.53 -17.25 5.61
N THR A 74 9.44 -15.92 5.58
CA THR A 74 10.62 -15.07 5.72
C THR A 74 11.16 -15.09 7.14
N ASP A 75 10.37 -15.54 8.13
CA ASP A 75 10.81 -15.59 9.52
C ASP A 75 12.01 -16.50 9.77
N GLY A 76 12.10 -17.61 9.04
CA GLY A 76 13.22 -18.56 9.10
C GLY A 76 14.43 -18.17 8.25
N LEU A 77 14.35 -17.14 7.41
CA LEU A 77 15.43 -16.77 6.51
C LEU A 77 16.48 -15.88 7.18
N ARG A 78 17.76 -16.18 6.89
CA ARG A 78 18.92 -15.37 7.34
C ARG A 78 18.98 -13.99 6.66
N ARG A 79 18.46 -13.89 5.43
CA ARG A 79 18.38 -12.66 4.63
C ARG A 79 17.01 -12.60 3.93
N ARG A 80 16.27 -11.52 4.16
CA ARG A 80 14.93 -11.27 3.63
C ARG A 80 14.93 -10.17 2.57
N LYS A 81 15.99 -9.35 2.48
CA LYS A 81 16.10 -8.26 1.50
C LYS A 81 15.87 -8.70 0.04
N PRO A 82 16.43 -9.81 -0.47
CA PRO A 82 16.17 -10.22 -1.86
C PRO A 82 14.69 -10.46 -2.16
N ILE A 83 13.94 -10.98 -1.19
CA ILE A 83 12.49 -11.19 -1.31
C ILE A 83 11.75 -9.86 -1.39
N ALA A 84 12.17 -8.86 -0.60
CA ALA A 84 11.62 -7.51 -0.73
C ALA A 84 11.89 -6.93 -2.13
N VAL A 85 13.14 -7.00 -2.61
CA VAL A 85 13.52 -6.49 -3.95
C VAL A 85 12.70 -7.18 -5.05
N ALA A 86 12.60 -8.51 -5.02
CA ALA A 86 11.80 -9.27 -5.97
C ALA A 86 10.31 -8.87 -5.93
N GLY A 87 9.75 -8.66 -4.73
CA GLY A 87 8.39 -8.19 -4.57
C GLY A 87 8.18 -6.77 -5.12
N TYR A 88 9.15 -5.86 -4.96
CA TYR A 88 9.09 -4.52 -5.55
C TYR A 88 9.15 -4.57 -7.09
N ILE A 89 10.03 -5.38 -7.66
CA ILE A 89 10.12 -5.58 -9.12
C ILE A 89 8.82 -6.18 -9.66
N ALA A 90 8.28 -7.22 -9.01
CA ALA A 90 7.03 -7.84 -9.40
C ALA A 90 5.86 -6.85 -9.37
N THR A 91 5.78 -5.99 -8.34
CA THR A 91 4.79 -4.91 -8.29
C THR A 91 4.96 -3.94 -9.46
N ALA A 92 6.18 -3.45 -9.72
CA ALA A 92 6.45 -2.48 -10.78
C ALA A 92 6.15 -3.02 -12.19
N LEU A 93 6.55 -4.25 -12.47
CA LEU A 93 6.27 -4.90 -13.75
C LEU A 93 4.77 -5.17 -13.92
N GLY A 94 4.10 -5.65 -12.87
CA GLY A 94 2.67 -5.94 -12.95
C GLY A 94 1.80 -4.68 -13.10
N THR A 95 2.15 -3.55 -12.48
CA THR A 95 1.44 -2.28 -12.72
C THR A 95 1.69 -1.73 -14.11
N ALA A 96 2.93 -1.81 -14.61
CA ALA A 96 3.26 -1.35 -15.96
C ALA A 96 2.61 -2.21 -17.05
N ALA A 97 2.44 -3.51 -16.80
CA ALA A 97 1.81 -4.45 -17.72
C ALA A 97 0.34 -4.10 -18.04
N PHE A 98 -0.32 -3.23 -17.26
CA PHE A 98 -1.66 -2.74 -17.59
C PHE A 98 -1.69 -2.03 -18.94
N GLY A 99 -0.59 -1.39 -19.34
CA GLY A 99 -0.47 -0.72 -20.64
C GLY A 99 -0.50 -1.68 -21.83
N LEU A 100 -0.25 -2.98 -21.60
CA LEU A 100 -0.32 -4.02 -22.62
C LEU A 100 -1.69 -4.70 -22.66
N ALA A 101 -2.59 -4.36 -21.74
CA ALA A 101 -3.88 -5.01 -21.63
C ALA A 101 -4.84 -4.59 -22.76
N THR A 102 -5.42 -5.60 -23.41
CA THR A 102 -6.51 -5.47 -24.39
C THR A 102 -7.85 -6.00 -23.88
N SER A 103 -7.87 -6.60 -22.69
CA SER A 103 -9.04 -7.25 -22.09
C SER A 103 -8.95 -7.19 -20.57
N ALA A 104 -10.10 -7.25 -19.89
CA ALA A 104 -10.20 -7.21 -18.43
C ALA A 104 -9.39 -8.30 -17.73
N TRP A 105 -9.32 -9.50 -18.33
CA TRP A 105 -8.53 -10.62 -17.79
C TRP A 105 -7.03 -10.30 -17.74
N HIS A 106 -6.49 -9.59 -18.72
CA HIS A 106 -5.08 -9.17 -18.70
C HIS A 106 -4.80 -8.25 -17.51
N VAL A 107 -5.71 -7.31 -17.23
CA VAL A 107 -5.62 -6.41 -16.09
C VAL A 107 -5.74 -7.17 -14.77
N LEU A 108 -6.65 -8.14 -14.67
CA LEU A 108 -6.79 -9.01 -13.51
C LEU A 108 -5.47 -9.74 -13.21
N PHE A 109 -4.90 -10.46 -14.18
CA PHE A 109 -3.67 -11.22 -13.97
C PHE A 109 -2.48 -10.32 -13.64
N ALA A 110 -2.36 -9.18 -14.32
CA ALA A 110 -1.32 -8.21 -14.06
C ALA A 110 -1.42 -7.62 -12.64
N ARG A 111 -2.63 -7.21 -12.22
CA ARG A 111 -2.85 -6.62 -10.89
C ARG A 111 -2.67 -7.66 -9.79
N ALA A 112 -3.20 -8.87 -9.97
CA ALA A 112 -3.03 -9.97 -9.03
C ALA A 112 -1.55 -10.28 -8.80
N SER A 113 -0.75 -10.33 -9.89
CA SER A 113 0.70 -10.52 -9.81
C SER A 113 1.41 -9.37 -9.10
N ALA A 114 1.04 -8.13 -9.40
CA ALA A 114 1.60 -6.95 -8.73
C ALA A 114 1.29 -6.94 -7.22
N TRP A 115 0.07 -7.32 -6.85
CA TRP A 115 -0.41 -7.34 -5.47
C TRP A 115 0.12 -8.52 -4.66
N LEU A 116 0.41 -9.66 -5.31
CA LEU A 116 1.25 -10.72 -4.75
C LEU A 116 2.62 -10.18 -4.35
N GLY A 117 3.32 -9.53 -5.28
CA GLY A 117 4.62 -8.91 -5.02
C GLY A 117 4.57 -7.90 -3.86
N ARG A 118 3.52 -7.06 -3.84
CA ARG A 118 3.24 -6.10 -2.77
C ARG A 118 3.00 -6.79 -1.43
N GLY A 119 2.22 -7.87 -1.45
CA GLY A 119 1.91 -8.65 -0.25
C GLY A 119 3.14 -9.30 0.33
N VAL A 120 4.01 -9.86 -0.51
CA VAL A 120 5.27 -10.48 -0.11
C VAL A 120 6.26 -9.47 0.47
N ARG A 121 6.44 -8.31 -0.17
CA ARG A 121 7.45 -7.32 0.28
C ARG A 121 7.07 -6.56 1.55
N THR A 122 5.77 -6.38 1.82
CA THR A 122 5.28 -5.56 2.95
C THR A 122 5.77 -6.02 4.33
N PRO A 123 5.57 -7.29 4.76
CA PRO A 123 6.05 -7.75 6.06
C PRO A 123 7.58 -7.69 6.17
N VAL A 124 8.28 -8.00 5.08
CA VAL A 124 9.75 -7.91 5.03
C VAL A 124 10.23 -6.48 5.22
N ARG A 125 9.63 -5.51 4.52
CA ARG A 125 9.95 -4.08 4.65
C ARG A 125 9.78 -3.60 6.09
N LYS A 126 8.64 -3.92 6.72
CA LYS A 126 8.35 -3.53 8.11
C LYS A 126 9.33 -4.20 9.09
N ALA A 127 9.72 -5.45 8.85
CA ALA A 127 10.73 -6.14 9.66
C ALA A 127 12.13 -5.51 9.51
N LEU A 128 12.55 -5.17 8.29
CA LEU A 128 13.82 -4.48 8.02
C LEU A 128 13.85 -3.10 8.70
N LEU A 129 12.73 -2.36 8.66
CA LEU A 129 12.60 -1.07 9.33
C LEU A 129 12.77 -1.24 10.85
N ALA A 130 11.99 -2.12 11.47
CA ALA A 130 12.05 -2.37 12.91
C ALA A 130 13.44 -2.84 13.36
N ALA A 131 14.13 -3.66 12.55
CA ALA A 131 15.48 -4.13 12.85
C ALA A 131 16.55 -3.03 12.73
N SER A 132 16.27 -1.95 12.02
CA SER A 132 17.22 -0.86 11.76
C SER A 132 17.22 0.24 12.84
N VAL A 133 16.27 0.22 13.77
CA VAL A 133 16.13 1.28 14.80
C VAL A 133 15.92 0.70 16.20
N PRO A 134 16.34 1.42 17.27
CA PRO A 134 15.99 1.03 18.63
C PRO A 134 14.48 1.14 18.88
N ARG A 135 13.95 0.33 19.81
CA ARG A 135 12.52 0.31 20.16
C ARG A 135 11.95 1.69 20.53
N SER A 136 12.75 2.53 21.19
CA SER A 136 12.38 3.91 21.55
C SER A 136 12.14 4.83 20.35
N ALA A 137 12.59 4.44 19.15
CA ALA A 137 12.46 5.21 17.92
C ALA A 137 11.46 4.61 16.92
N TYR A 138 10.75 3.54 17.28
CA TYR A 138 9.77 2.89 16.38
C TYR A 138 8.74 3.88 15.86
N GLY A 139 8.14 4.70 16.74
CA GLY A 139 7.14 5.70 16.34
C GLY A 139 7.68 6.67 15.28
N ARG A 140 8.92 7.14 15.42
CA ARG A 140 9.55 8.07 14.45
C ARG A 140 9.85 7.39 13.12
N ALA A 141 10.38 6.17 13.15
CA ALA A 141 10.77 5.44 11.95
C ALA A 141 9.55 5.00 11.12
N PHE A 142 8.53 4.43 11.78
CA PHE A 142 7.26 4.08 11.12
C PHE A 142 6.45 5.32 10.74
N GLY A 143 6.54 6.40 11.51
CA GLY A 143 5.92 7.68 11.19
C GLY A 143 6.50 8.30 9.91
N LEU A 144 7.83 8.33 9.77
CA LEU A 144 8.47 8.81 8.54
C LEU A 144 8.12 7.93 7.34
N GLU A 145 8.15 6.60 7.50
CA GLU A 145 7.75 5.69 6.44
C GLU A 145 6.31 5.91 6.01
N ARG A 146 5.39 6.12 6.97
CA ARG A 146 3.99 6.44 6.68
C ARG A 146 3.82 7.80 6.00
N ALA A 147 4.56 8.82 6.42
CA ALA A 147 4.52 10.13 5.77
C ALA A 147 4.96 10.03 4.29
N MET A 148 6.02 9.26 4.01
CA MET A 148 6.51 9.02 2.66
C MET A 148 5.51 8.20 1.80
N ASP A 149 4.88 7.18 2.40
CA ASP A 149 3.78 6.37 1.83
C ASP A 149 2.62 7.29 1.39
N THR A 150 2.15 8.13 2.31
CA THR A 150 1.09 9.13 2.05
C THR A 150 1.48 10.15 0.97
N LEU A 151 2.72 10.65 0.98
CA LEU A 151 3.21 11.55 -0.08
C LEU A 151 3.16 10.85 -1.45
N GLY A 152 3.56 9.59 -1.54
CA GLY A 152 3.43 8.79 -2.76
C GLY A 152 1.98 8.66 -3.23
N ALA A 153 1.04 8.44 -2.30
CA ALA A 153 -0.39 8.33 -2.59
C ALA A 153 -1.07 9.64 -3.02
N ILE A 154 -0.44 10.79 -2.75
CA ILE A 154 -0.88 12.10 -3.27
C ILE A 154 -0.22 12.38 -4.62
N ILE A 155 1.10 12.18 -4.72
CA ILE A 155 1.87 12.42 -5.95
C ILE A 155 1.42 11.51 -7.09
N GLY A 156 1.01 10.27 -6.79
CA GLY A 156 0.56 9.29 -7.77
C GLY A 156 -0.59 9.79 -8.65
N PRO A 157 -1.78 10.04 -8.08
CA PRO A 157 -2.93 10.49 -8.86
C PRO A 157 -2.71 11.87 -9.50
N LEU A 158 -1.98 12.79 -8.85
CA LEU A 158 -1.59 14.07 -9.44
C LEU A 158 -0.71 13.91 -10.69
N SER A 159 0.26 12.99 -10.63
CA SER A 159 1.09 12.65 -11.79
C SER A 159 0.25 12.01 -12.89
N ALA A 160 -0.74 11.19 -12.52
CA ALA A 160 -1.62 10.56 -13.50
C ALA A 160 -2.42 11.58 -14.31
N LEU A 161 -2.96 12.61 -13.65
CA LEU A 161 -3.63 13.74 -14.32
C LEU A 161 -2.69 14.44 -15.30
N ALA A 162 -1.50 14.86 -14.83
CA ALA A 162 -0.54 15.58 -15.66
C ALA A 162 -0.06 14.75 -16.87
N ILE A 163 0.18 13.44 -16.69
CA ILE A 163 0.62 12.55 -17.77
C ILE A 163 -0.52 12.32 -18.78
N LEU A 164 -1.76 12.11 -18.32
CA LEU A 164 -2.90 11.92 -19.23
C LEU A 164 -3.14 13.17 -20.09
N GLU A 165 -3.06 14.35 -19.50
CA GLU A 165 -3.18 15.62 -20.22
C GLU A 165 -2.06 15.77 -21.27
N ALA A 166 -0.80 15.55 -20.87
CA ALA A 166 0.35 15.65 -21.75
C ALA A 166 0.36 14.60 -22.88
N THR A 167 -0.24 13.43 -22.67
CA THR A 167 -0.23 12.30 -23.62
C THR A 167 -1.53 12.14 -24.42
N GLN A 168 -2.41 13.14 -24.38
CA GLN A 168 -3.71 13.11 -25.08
C GLN A 168 -4.55 11.89 -24.66
N HIS A 169 -4.63 11.63 -23.35
CA HIS A 169 -5.37 10.52 -22.73
C HIS A 169 -4.89 9.12 -23.14
N ASN A 170 -3.60 8.96 -23.43
CA ASN A 170 -3.02 7.65 -23.75
C ASN A 170 -2.73 6.83 -22.47
N TYR A 171 -3.69 5.98 -22.08
CA TYR A 171 -3.56 5.09 -20.93
C TYR A 171 -2.37 4.13 -21.00
N ARG A 172 -1.99 3.67 -22.20
CA ARG A 172 -0.86 2.73 -22.34
C ARG A 172 0.46 3.38 -21.97
N ALA A 173 0.67 4.62 -22.44
CA ALA A 173 1.83 5.43 -22.06
C ALA A 173 1.82 5.74 -20.56
N LEU A 174 0.66 6.04 -19.99
CA LEU A 174 0.51 6.26 -18.55
C LEU A 174 0.95 5.05 -17.71
N PHE A 175 0.49 3.84 -18.06
CA PHE A 175 0.90 2.64 -17.32
C PHE A 175 2.39 2.33 -17.49
N ALA A 176 2.96 2.54 -18.68
CA ALA A 176 4.40 2.41 -18.90
C ALA A 176 5.21 3.36 -18.00
N TRP A 177 4.72 4.59 -17.77
CA TRP A 177 5.33 5.55 -16.85
C TRP A 177 5.41 5.04 -15.41
N THR A 178 4.49 4.19 -14.96
CA THR A 178 4.52 3.61 -13.59
C THR A 178 5.76 2.77 -13.35
N LEU A 179 6.39 2.25 -14.40
CA LEU A 179 7.60 1.45 -14.31
C LEU A 179 8.78 2.23 -13.72
N ILE A 180 8.88 3.53 -14.02
CA ILE A 180 9.98 4.39 -13.56
C ILE A 180 10.00 4.50 -12.02
N PRO A 181 8.96 5.03 -11.35
CA PRO A 181 8.94 5.08 -9.89
C PRO A 181 8.93 3.66 -9.27
N GLY A 182 8.31 2.67 -9.93
CA GLY A 182 8.30 1.28 -9.44
C GLY A 182 9.71 0.66 -9.36
N LEU A 183 10.51 0.80 -10.42
CA LEU A 183 11.89 0.31 -10.45
C LEU A 183 12.82 1.14 -9.57
N LEU A 184 12.58 2.45 -9.42
CA LEU A 184 13.28 3.29 -8.45
C LEU A 184 13.05 2.77 -7.02
N ALA A 185 11.83 2.37 -6.67
CA ALA A 185 11.55 1.77 -5.36
C ALA A 185 12.37 0.47 -5.14
N ALA A 186 12.43 -0.39 -6.16
CA ALA A 186 13.24 -1.61 -6.12
C ALA A 186 14.74 -1.30 -5.96
N ALA A 187 15.26 -0.34 -6.73
CA ALA A 187 16.66 0.10 -6.68
C ALA A 187 17.01 0.69 -5.30
N VAL A 188 16.13 1.51 -4.73
CA VAL A 188 16.33 2.09 -3.40
C VAL A 188 16.43 0.98 -2.34
N ILE A 189 15.56 -0.04 -2.36
CA ILE A 189 15.72 -1.18 -1.44
C ILE A 189 17.02 -1.93 -1.72
N ALA A 190 17.36 -2.17 -2.99
CA ALA A 190 18.55 -2.91 -3.37
C ALA A 190 19.85 -2.21 -2.93
N PHE A 191 19.93 -0.88 -2.99
CA PHE A 191 21.17 -0.15 -2.75
C PHE A 191 21.23 0.60 -1.41
N LEU A 192 20.11 1.14 -0.90
CA LEU A 192 20.12 1.95 0.33
C LEU A 192 19.84 1.12 1.58
N VAL A 193 19.01 0.08 1.49
CA VAL A 193 18.66 -0.74 2.66
C VAL A 193 19.79 -1.70 2.99
N LYS A 194 20.35 -1.55 4.19
CA LYS A 194 21.31 -2.49 4.77
C LYS A 194 20.56 -3.48 5.66
N GLU A 195 20.74 -4.76 5.37
CA GLU A 195 20.24 -5.86 6.20
C GLU A 195 21.41 -6.47 6.98
N SER A 196 21.30 -6.50 8.29
CA SER A 196 22.20 -7.27 9.15
C SER A 196 21.72 -8.71 9.24
N ALA A 197 22.64 -9.67 9.12
CA ALA A 197 22.30 -11.09 9.24
C ALA A 197 21.64 -11.36 10.60
N ARG A 198 20.47 -12.01 10.58
CA ARG A 198 19.70 -12.35 11.79
C ARG A 198 19.89 -13.82 12.14
N ALA A 199 19.88 -14.12 13.44
CA ALA A 199 19.69 -15.50 13.90
C ALA A 199 18.29 -15.97 13.47
N PRO A 200 18.16 -17.11 12.77
CA PRO A 200 16.87 -17.71 12.47
C PRO A 200 16.06 -17.88 13.75
N VAL A 201 14.79 -17.48 13.75
CA VAL A 201 13.89 -17.75 14.87
C VAL A 201 13.40 -19.20 14.75
N ALA A 202 13.31 -19.93 15.86
CA ALA A 202 12.80 -21.29 15.88
C ALA A 202 11.43 -21.38 15.17
N HIS A 203 11.27 -22.42 14.35
CA HIS A 203 10.11 -22.58 13.49
C HIS A 203 8.91 -23.08 14.31
N VAL A 204 8.09 -22.17 14.82
CA VAL A 204 6.77 -22.53 15.37
C VAL A 204 5.83 -22.76 14.20
N SER A 205 5.08 -23.87 14.18
CA SER A 205 4.17 -24.15 13.07
C SER A 205 3.11 -23.07 12.93
N PHE A 206 2.65 -22.80 11.70
CA PHE A 206 1.62 -21.80 11.44
C PHE A 206 0.33 -22.08 12.26
N GLY A 207 -0.05 -23.36 12.34
CA GLY A 207 -1.22 -23.82 13.09
C GLY A 207 -1.11 -23.57 14.60
N GLU A 208 0.07 -23.78 15.20
CA GLU A 208 0.31 -23.49 16.62
C GLU A 208 0.24 -21.99 16.90
N ARG A 209 0.80 -21.14 16.02
CA ARG A 209 0.71 -19.68 16.18
C ARG A 209 -0.74 -19.21 16.15
N LEU A 210 -1.54 -19.73 15.21
CA LEU A 210 -2.96 -19.41 15.10
C LEU A 210 -3.74 -19.87 16.35
N ARG A 211 -3.43 -21.07 16.87
CA ARG A 211 -4.03 -21.61 18.09
C ARG A 211 -3.59 -20.87 19.36
N SER A 212 -2.39 -20.28 19.38
CA SER A 212 -1.90 -19.49 20.51
C SER A 212 -2.48 -18.07 20.60
N LEU A 213 -3.25 -17.63 19.59
CA LEU A 213 -3.85 -16.29 19.60
C LEU A 213 -4.84 -16.15 20.76
N PRO A 214 -4.74 -15.07 21.58
CA PRO A 214 -5.68 -14.78 22.66
C PRO A 214 -7.12 -14.68 22.15
N ARG A 215 -8.10 -15.10 22.96
CA ARG A 215 -9.54 -15.02 22.61
C ARG A 215 -9.98 -13.59 22.27
N SER A 216 -9.45 -12.59 22.96
CA SER A 216 -9.71 -11.17 22.69
C SER A 216 -9.25 -10.77 21.29
N TYR A 217 -8.07 -11.22 20.87
CA TYR A 217 -7.52 -10.96 19.54
C TYR A 217 -8.34 -11.65 18.44
N ARG A 218 -8.81 -12.88 18.67
CA ARG A 218 -9.69 -13.58 17.70
C ARG A 218 -11.02 -12.85 17.51
N LYS A 219 -11.64 -12.37 18.60
CA LYS A 219 -12.86 -11.55 18.52
C LYS A 219 -12.62 -10.26 17.74
N PHE A 220 -11.48 -9.61 17.97
CA PHE A 220 -11.09 -8.43 17.22
C PHE A 220 -10.93 -8.75 15.72
N VAL A 221 -10.20 -9.81 15.36
CA VAL A 221 -10.05 -10.22 13.95
C VAL A 221 -11.40 -10.57 13.31
N ALA A 222 -12.30 -11.24 14.03
CA ALA A 222 -13.64 -11.54 13.54
C ALA A 222 -14.47 -10.28 13.31
N ALA A 223 -14.41 -9.29 14.20
CA ALA A 223 -15.07 -8.00 14.03
C ALA A 223 -14.50 -7.23 12.82
N VAL A 224 -13.17 -7.22 12.65
CA VAL A 224 -12.51 -6.63 11.48
C VAL A 224 -12.91 -7.35 10.20
N ALA A 225 -13.04 -8.68 10.23
CA ALA A 225 -13.47 -9.46 9.07
C ALA A 225 -14.92 -9.19 8.69
N LEU A 226 -15.82 -9.09 9.68
CA LEU A 226 -17.23 -8.75 9.46
C LEU A 226 -17.36 -7.34 8.89
N PHE A 227 -16.63 -6.37 9.44
CA PHE A 227 -16.58 -5.02 8.91
C PHE A 227 -16.01 -4.99 7.49
N GLY A 228 -14.90 -5.68 7.25
CA GLY A 228 -14.29 -5.78 5.93
C GLY A 228 -15.14 -6.48 4.88
N ALA A 229 -16.13 -7.28 5.27
CA ALA A 229 -17.09 -7.87 4.34
C ALA A 229 -18.06 -6.85 3.74
N GLY A 230 -18.25 -5.70 4.40
CA GLY A 230 -19.02 -4.56 3.88
C GLY A 230 -18.17 -3.46 3.23
N ASP A 231 -16.84 -3.58 3.30
CA ASP A 231 -15.93 -2.60 2.69
C ASP A 231 -15.89 -2.80 1.17
N PHE A 232 -15.88 -1.70 0.42
CA PHE A 232 -15.87 -1.72 -1.03
C PHE A 232 -14.69 -0.92 -1.60
N ALA A 233 -14.32 -1.28 -2.82
CA ALA A 233 -13.26 -0.63 -3.57
C ALA A 233 -13.49 0.89 -3.67
N HIS A 234 -12.58 1.69 -3.10
CA HIS A 234 -12.69 3.15 -3.12
C HIS A 234 -12.64 3.70 -4.56
N SER A 235 -12.03 2.96 -5.49
CA SER A 235 -12.05 3.26 -6.93
C SER A 235 -13.46 3.18 -7.54
N MET A 236 -14.40 2.45 -6.93
CA MET A 236 -15.80 2.48 -7.35
C MET A 236 -16.45 3.84 -7.09
N LEU A 237 -15.98 4.60 -6.08
CA LEU A 237 -16.41 5.99 -5.89
C LEU A 237 -15.89 6.88 -7.02
N ILE A 238 -14.66 6.66 -7.48
CA ILE A 238 -14.10 7.35 -8.65
C ILE A 238 -14.93 7.03 -9.89
N LEU A 239 -15.22 5.75 -10.12
CA LEU A 239 -16.05 5.31 -11.24
C LEU A 239 -17.46 5.91 -11.18
N LEU A 240 -18.09 5.89 -10.00
CA LEU A 240 -19.41 6.46 -9.77
C LEU A 240 -19.42 7.97 -10.04
N ALA A 241 -18.43 8.71 -9.53
CA ALA A 241 -18.30 10.14 -9.78
C ALA A 241 -18.15 10.42 -11.28
N ALA A 242 -17.28 9.68 -11.97
CA ALA A 242 -17.09 9.82 -13.42
C ALA A 242 -18.37 9.54 -14.20
N GLN A 243 -19.11 8.47 -13.85
CA GLN A 243 -20.37 8.12 -14.51
C GLN A 243 -21.50 9.13 -14.27
N LYS A 244 -21.62 9.65 -13.04
CA LYS A 244 -22.65 10.62 -12.67
C LYS A 244 -22.40 12.02 -13.25
N LEU A 245 -21.13 12.39 -13.42
CA LEU A 245 -20.72 13.70 -13.96
C LEU A 245 -20.57 13.71 -15.48
N ALA A 246 -20.40 12.56 -16.12
CA ALA A 246 -20.24 12.46 -17.58
C ALA A 246 -21.39 13.12 -18.38
N PRO A 247 -22.68 12.97 -18.00
CA PRO A 247 -23.78 13.59 -18.75
C PRO A 247 -23.76 15.13 -18.74
N SER A 248 -23.20 15.76 -17.71
CA SER A 248 -23.20 17.23 -17.55
C SER A 248 -21.90 17.89 -17.99
N LEU A 249 -20.75 17.22 -17.80
CA LEU A 249 -19.42 17.82 -18.03
C LEU A 249 -18.67 17.22 -19.24
N GLY A 250 -19.18 16.15 -19.84
CA GLY A 250 -18.47 15.35 -20.82
C GLY A 250 -17.50 14.35 -20.17
N THR A 251 -17.14 13.30 -20.90
CA THR A 251 -16.41 12.13 -20.37
C THR A 251 -15.01 12.48 -19.84
N ALA A 252 -14.24 13.29 -20.56
CA ALA A 252 -12.88 13.66 -20.17
C ALA A 252 -12.85 14.56 -18.92
N SER A 253 -13.71 15.59 -18.89
CA SER A 253 -13.84 16.49 -17.74
C SER A 253 -14.35 15.75 -16.51
N ALA A 254 -15.33 14.86 -16.66
CA ALA A 254 -15.86 14.05 -15.56
C ALA A 254 -14.79 13.11 -14.96
N ALA A 255 -13.95 12.49 -15.78
CA ALA A 255 -12.84 11.67 -15.31
C ALA A 255 -11.81 12.50 -14.51
N SER A 256 -11.50 13.70 -15.00
CA SER A 256 -10.57 14.62 -14.32
C SER A 256 -11.11 15.07 -12.95
N VAL A 257 -12.39 15.39 -12.86
CA VAL A 257 -13.05 15.74 -11.59
C VAL A 257 -13.07 14.54 -10.64
N ALA A 258 -13.36 13.34 -11.14
CA ALA A 258 -13.38 12.13 -10.31
C ALA A 258 -11.99 11.82 -9.71
N VAL A 259 -10.92 11.95 -10.50
CA VAL A 259 -9.55 11.79 -9.99
C VAL A 259 -9.18 12.92 -9.00
N THR A 260 -9.66 14.15 -9.23
CA THR A 260 -9.47 15.26 -8.28
C THR A 260 -10.16 14.98 -6.93
N LEU A 261 -11.38 14.44 -6.95
CA LEU A 261 -12.08 14.00 -5.73
C LEU A 261 -11.31 12.89 -5.01
N TYR A 262 -10.67 11.99 -5.75
CA TYR A 262 -9.82 10.95 -5.16
C TYR A 262 -8.56 11.54 -4.49
N VAL A 263 -7.92 12.53 -5.11
CA VAL A 263 -6.82 13.28 -4.47
C VAL A 263 -7.32 13.94 -3.18
N LEU A 264 -8.48 14.60 -3.21
CA LEU A 264 -9.06 15.22 -2.02
C LEU A 264 -9.34 14.20 -0.92
N HIS A 265 -9.86 13.02 -1.28
CA HIS A 265 -10.03 11.90 -0.35
C HIS A 265 -8.71 11.49 0.31
N ASN A 266 -7.63 11.33 -0.46
CA ASN A 266 -6.31 10.97 0.07
C ASN A 266 -5.73 12.06 0.99
N VAL A 267 -5.95 13.34 0.66
CA VAL A 267 -5.54 14.48 1.51
C VAL A 267 -6.33 14.51 2.82
N CYS A 268 -7.65 14.34 2.76
CA CYS A 268 -8.49 14.23 3.96
C CYS A 268 -8.07 13.04 4.82
N TYR A 269 -7.86 11.86 4.21
CA TYR A 269 -7.37 10.67 4.90
C TYR A 269 -6.05 10.95 5.62
N ALA A 270 -5.10 11.62 4.96
CA ALA A 270 -3.82 12.01 5.55
C ALA A 270 -4.01 12.93 6.77
N ALA A 271 -4.83 13.97 6.64
CA ALA A 271 -5.09 14.94 7.71
C ALA A 271 -5.79 14.29 8.91
N PHE A 272 -6.84 13.50 8.67
CA PHE A 272 -7.56 12.79 9.73
C PHE A 272 -6.73 11.69 10.38
N SER A 273 -5.80 11.06 9.65
CA SER A 273 -4.87 10.08 10.22
C SER A 273 -3.97 10.71 11.28
N LEU A 274 -3.48 11.94 11.06
CA LEU A 274 -2.70 12.69 12.05
C LEU A 274 -3.54 13.03 13.29
N LEU A 275 -4.78 13.47 13.09
CA LEU A 275 -5.70 13.79 14.18
C LEU A 275 -6.06 12.54 15.00
N ALA A 276 -6.40 11.44 14.33
CA ALA A 276 -6.68 10.16 14.96
C ALA A 276 -5.48 9.61 15.72
N GLY A 277 -4.27 9.78 15.19
CA GLY A 277 -3.01 9.43 15.87
C GLY A 277 -2.84 10.21 17.18
N TYR A 278 -3.04 11.53 17.15
CA TYR A 278 -3.00 12.37 18.34
C TYR A 278 -4.07 11.98 19.38
N LEU A 279 -5.29 11.66 18.93
CA LEU A 279 -6.36 11.19 19.80
C LEU A 279 -6.05 9.81 20.39
N ALA A 280 -5.39 8.91 19.65
CA ALA A 280 -5.00 7.58 20.11
C ALA A 280 -3.96 7.61 21.24
N ASP A 281 -3.16 8.66 21.31
CA ASP A 281 -2.20 8.87 22.40
C ASP A 281 -2.87 9.36 23.69
N ARG A 282 -4.10 9.89 23.61
CA ARG A 282 -4.83 10.49 24.73
C ARG A 282 -6.08 9.71 25.17
N LEU A 283 -6.69 8.96 24.27
CA LEU A 283 -7.91 8.20 24.49
C LEU A 283 -7.63 6.70 24.54
N PRO A 284 -8.45 5.92 25.28
CA PRO A 284 -8.31 4.48 25.30
C PRO A 284 -8.65 3.91 23.92
N LYS A 285 -7.74 3.07 23.39
CA LYS A 285 -7.74 2.59 22.00
C LYS A 285 -9.02 1.87 21.58
N ASN A 286 -9.69 1.19 22.51
CA ASN A 286 -10.96 0.52 22.28
C ASN A 286 -12.11 1.50 21.96
N LEU A 287 -12.18 2.65 22.63
CA LEU A 287 -13.20 3.67 22.35
C LEU A 287 -12.95 4.32 20.99
N LEU A 288 -11.69 4.63 20.69
CA LEU A 288 -11.33 5.22 19.39
C LEU A 288 -11.65 4.27 18.23
N LEU A 289 -11.34 2.97 18.37
CA LEU A 289 -11.68 1.96 17.39
C LEU A 289 -13.20 1.78 17.24
N ALA A 290 -13.94 1.67 18.34
CA ALA A 290 -15.39 1.54 18.30
C ALA A 290 -16.06 2.75 17.65
N GLY A 291 -15.62 3.97 17.98
CA GLY A 291 -16.11 5.19 17.35
C GLY A 291 -15.80 5.25 15.85
N GLY A 292 -14.60 4.83 15.43
CA GLY A 292 -14.24 4.74 14.02
C GLY A 292 -15.11 3.76 13.24
N TYR A 293 -15.33 2.55 13.78
CA TYR A 293 -16.21 1.56 13.15
C TYR A 293 -17.68 1.99 13.12
N ALA A 294 -18.17 2.66 14.16
CA ALA A 294 -19.52 3.20 14.20
C ALA A 294 -19.73 4.31 13.17
N LEU A 295 -18.77 5.25 13.06
CA LEU A 295 -18.81 6.31 12.05
C LEU A 295 -18.81 5.71 10.65
N ALA A 296 -17.92 4.75 10.39
CA ALA A 296 -17.85 4.10 9.09
C ALA A 296 -19.14 3.37 8.74
N GLY A 297 -19.74 2.63 9.69
CA GLY A 297 -21.02 1.94 9.48
C GLY A 297 -22.22 2.85 9.27
N VAL A 298 -22.15 4.13 9.66
CA VAL A 298 -23.18 5.13 9.35
C VAL A 298 -22.98 5.74 7.96
N MET A 299 -21.74 5.75 7.45
CA MET A 299 -21.38 6.38 6.17
C MET A 299 -21.47 5.42 4.97
N THR A 300 -21.37 4.10 5.19
CA THR A 300 -21.53 3.03 4.19
C THR A 300 -22.98 2.64 4.01
#